data_AF-A0A2K3MAC2-F1
#
_entry.id   AF-A0A2K3MAC2-F1
#
_cell.length_a   1.000
_cell.length_b   1.000
_cell.length_c   1.000
_cell.angle_alpha   90.00
_cell.angle_beta   90.00
_cell.angle_gamma   90.00
#
_symmetry.space_group_name_H-M   'P 1'
#
loop_
_entity.id
_entity.type
_entity.pdbx_description
1 polymer ?
#
loop_
_entity_poly.entity_id
_entity_poly.type
_entity_poly.pdbx_seq_one_letter_code
_entity_poly.pdbx_strand_id
1 'polypeptide(L)'
;MGTARLFFQPAEEGARGASQMIKEGVLQDVEAIFGVHIDDTTSTKATASIPGPFTAAGCIFEAKIVGVGGHAALPHQTVDPLLATSLTILALQQLVSREVDPLHSQ
;
A
#
# COMPACT_ATOMS: atom_id res chain seq x y z
N MET A 1 -0.14 37.11 13.55
CA MET A 1 -1.33 36.26 13.32
C MET A 1 -0.93 35.13 12.40
N GLY A 2 -1.40 33.90 12.65
CA GLY A 2 -1.13 32.74 11.80
C GLY A 2 -2.12 32.61 10.65
N THR A 3 -1.87 31.66 9.74
CA THR A 3 -2.75 31.33 8.60
C THR A 3 -3.17 29.87 8.69
N ALA A 4 -4.46 29.60 8.51
CA ALA A 4 -4.98 28.25 8.32
C ALA A 4 -5.30 28.02 6.85
N ARG A 5 -4.82 26.91 6.28
CA ARG A 5 -5.10 26.47 4.91
C ARG A 5 -5.88 25.15 4.97
N LEU A 6 -6.98 25.07 4.24
CA LEU A 6 -7.80 23.86 4.15
C LEU A 6 -7.43 23.08 2.88
N PHE A 7 -7.14 21.79 3.03
CA PHE A 7 -6.81 20.90 1.92
C PHE A 7 -7.96 19.92 1.68
N PHE A 8 -8.53 19.93 0.48
CA PHE A 8 -9.50 18.95 0.03
C PHE A 8 -8.79 17.96 -0.90
N GLN A 9 -8.14 16.96 -0.31
CA GLN A 9 -7.33 16.01 -1.06
C GLN A 9 -8.20 15.02 -1.85
N PRO A 10 -8.04 14.91 -3.18
CA PRO A 10 -8.68 13.86 -3.98
C PRO A 10 -7.86 12.56 -3.95
N ALA A 11 -8.42 11.46 -4.47
CA ALA A 11 -7.68 10.23 -4.82
C ALA A 11 -6.77 9.67 -3.71
N GLU A 12 -7.27 9.65 -2.47
CA GLU A 12 -6.57 9.11 -1.31
C GLU A 12 -6.42 7.59 -1.40
N GLU A 13 -7.51 6.88 -1.72
CA GLU A 13 -7.56 5.40 -1.83
C GLU A 13 -6.50 4.79 -2.76
N GLY A 14 -6.06 5.54 -3.78
CA GLY A 14 -5.02 5.10 -4.71
C GLY A 14 -3.60 5.52 -4.33
N ALA A 15 -3.42 6.17 -3.17
CA ALA A 15 -2.17 6.76 -2.70
C ALA A 15 -1.52 7.78 -3.66
N ARG A 16 -2.32 8.54 -4.43
CA ARG A 16 -1.82 9.48 -5.46
C ARG A 16 -2.08 10.95 -5.16
N GLY A 17 -3.18 11.26 -4.46
CA GLY A 17 -3.62 12.63 -4.22
C GLY A 17 -2.61 13.52 -3.53
N ALA A 18 -2.20 13.13 -2.32
CA ALA A 18 -1.26 13.90 -1.50
C ALA A 18 0.05 14.19 -2.24
N SER A 19 0.65 13.17 -2.88
CA SER A 19 1.91 13.33 -3.62
C SER A 19 1.81 14.37 -4.72
N GLN A 20 0.71 14.40 -5.47
CA GLN A 20 0.49 15.38 -6.54
C GLN A 20 0.31 16.79 -5.97
N MET A 21 -0.52 16.96 -4.94
CA MET A 21 -0.74 18.27 -4.31
C MET A 21 0.55 18.84 -3.72
N ILE A 22 1.38 18.00 -3.08
CA ILE A 22 2.68 18.42 -2.53
C ILE A 22 3.59 18.93 -3.65
N LYS A 23 3.64 18.24 -4.80
CA LYS A 23 4.41 18.69 -5.97
C LYS A 23 3.93 20.04 -6.52
N GLU A 24 2.63 20.33 -6.38
CA GLU A 24 2.02 21.62 -6.75
C GLU A 24 2.24 22.72 -5.70
N GLY A 25 2.98 22.43 -4.63
CA GLY A 25 3.42 23.43 -3.65
C GLY A 25 2.41 23.71 -2.54
N VAL A 26 1.39 22.86 -2.33
CA VAL A 26 0.35 23.13 -1.31
C VAL A 26 0.89 23.20 0.12
N LEU A 27 2.09 22.64 0.37
CA LEU A 27 2.77 22.67 1.66
C LEU A 27 3.82 23.79 1.80
N GLN A 28 3.98 24.65 0.78
CA GLN A 28 4.88 25.78 0.89
C GLN A 28 4.41 26.71 2.02
N ASP A 29 5.36 27.06 2.89
CA ASP A 29 5.19 27.89 4.09
C ASP A 29 4.20 27.32 5.12
N VAL A 30 4.06 25.99 5.19
CA VAL A 30 3.24 25.29 6.19
C VAL A 30 4.12 24.81 7.35
N GLU A 31 3.82 25.27 8.57
CA GLU A 31 4.55 24.90 9.79
C GLU A 31 4.07 23.58 10.43
N ALA A 32 2.79 23.25 10.26
CA ALA A 32 2.18 22.04 10.79
C ALA A 32 0.99 21.58 9.93
N ILE A 33 0.74 20.27 9.89
CA ILE A 33 -0.39 19.65 9.19
C ILE A 33 -1.16 18.79 10.18
N PHE A 34 -2.48 18.84 10.06
CA PHE A 34 -3.40 18.02 10.83
C PHE A 34 -4.31 17.26 9.85
N GLY A 35 -4.52 15.98 10.12
CA GLY A 35 -5.47 15.13 9.40
C GLY A 35 -6.38 14.43 10.39
N VAL A 36 -7.61 14.14 9.97
CA VAL A 36 -8.59 13.39 10.76
C VAL A 36 -9.19 12.32 9.88
N HIS A 37 -9.31 11.12 10.41
CA HIS A 37 -9.99 10.00 9.77
C HIS A 37 -11.09 9.51 10.71
N ILE A 38 -12.26 9.19 10.16
CA ILE A 38 -13.34 8.59 10.95
C ILE A 38 -13.11 7.09 10.94
N ASP A 39 -12.99 6.51 12.13
CA ASP A 39 -12.78 5.08 12.35
C ASP A 39 -14.02 4.47 13.01
N ASP A 40 -14.34 3.22 12.66
CA ASP A 40 -15.50 2.50 13.19
C ASP A 40 -15.17 1.70 14.47
N THR A 41 -13.90 1.50 14.78
CA THR A 41 -13.46 0.79 15.99
C THR A 41 -13.34 1.69 17.22
N THR A 42 -13.24 3.00 17.02
CA THR A 42 -13.13 4.00 18.09
C THR A 42 -14.52 4.40 18.61
N SER A 43 -14.71 4.33 19.93
CA SER A 43 -15.96 4.74 20.58
C SER A 43 -16.42 6.14 20.16
N THR A 44 -17.72 6.31 19.91
CA THR A 44 -18.30 7.61 19.57
C THR A 44 -17.94 8.65 20.64
N LYS A 45 -17.56 9.86 20.20
CA LYS A 45 -17.08 10.99 21.04
C LYS A 45 -15.70 10.80 21.66
N ALA A 46 -14.94 9.80 21.21
CA ALA A 46 -13.52 9.68 21.52
C ALA A 46 -12.66 10.07 20.31
N THR A 47 -11.43 10.50 20.61
CA THR A 47 -10.38 10.74 19.62
C THR A 47 -9.11 10.06 20.09
N ALA A 48 -8.40 9.39 19.19
CA ALA A 48 -7.15 8.70 19.49
C ALA A 48 -6.01 9.25 18.62
N SER A 49 -4.80 9.27 19.18
CA SER A 49 -3.57 9.63 18.48
C SER A 49 -2.39 8.97 19.19
N ILE A 50 -1.35 8.61 18.46
CA ILE A 50 -0.08 8.15 19.04
C ILE A 50 1.07 9.02 18.52
N PRO A 51 2.11 9.28 19.33
CA PRO A 51 3.34 9.88 18.83
C PRO A 51 4.11 8.86 17.98
N GLY A 52 4.69 9.31 16.87
CA GLY A 52 5.46 8.45 15.96
C GLY A 52 4.62 7.82 14.85
N PRO A 53 5.08 6.71 14.23
CA PRO A 53 4.37 6.03 13.16
C PRO A 53 2.98 5.56 13.59
N PHE A 54 1.94 5.89 12.82
CA PHE A 54 0.55 5.50 13.10
C PHE A 54 0.01 4.43 12.14
N THR A 55 0.40 4.48 10.87
CA THR A 55 -0.03 3.54 9.83
C THR A 55 1.19 2.92 9.12
N ALA A 56 0.97 1.78 8.46
CA ALA A 56 1.99 1.13 7.65
C ALA A 56 2.14 1.81 6.29
N ALA A 57 3.37 1.84 5.76
CA ALA A 57 3.59 2.16 4.36
C ALA A 57 3.04 1.04 3.45
N GLY A 58 2.29 1.42 2.41
CA GLY A 58 1.71 0.49 1.44
C GLY A 58 2.31 0.65 0.04
N CYS A 59 2.35 -0.44 -0.72
CA CYS A 59 2.72 -0.46 -2.13
C CYS A 59 1.88 -1.49 -2.87
N ILE A 60 1.56 -1.23 -4.13
CA ILE A 60 0.88 -2.15 -5.04
C ILE A 60 1.81 -2.42 -6.21
N PHE A 61 1.93 -3.69 -6.62
CA PHE A 61 2.67 -4.09 -7.80
C PHE A 61 1.84 -5.02 -8.67
N GLU A 62 2.16 -5.03 -9.97
CA GLU A 62 1.60 -5.98 -10.93
C GLU A 62 2.72 -6.87 -11.46
N ALA A 63 2.48 -8.18 -11.50
CA ALA A 63 3.40 -9.15 -12.06
C ALA A 63 2.69 -9.97 -13.15
N LYS A 64 3.24 -9.96 -14.36
CA LYS A 64 2.73 -10.73 -15.49
C LYS A 64 3.61 -11.96 -15.74
N ILE A 65 3.06 -13.14 -15.51
CA ILE A 65 3.71 -14.42 -15.80
C ILE A 65 3.23 -14.93 -17.16
N VAL A 66 4.15 -15.10 -18.10
CA VAL A 66 3.86 -15.48 -19.48
C VAL A 66 4.46 -16.85 -19.77
N GLY A 67 3.61 -17.78 -20.20
CA GLY A 67 3.99 -19.12 -20.62
C GLY A 67 3.93 -19.30 -22.14
N VAL A 68 3.99 -20.56 -22.57
CA VAL A 68 3.89 -20.98 -23.97
C VAL A 68 2.80 -22.05 -24.06
N GLY A 69 1.75 -21.77 -24.84
CA GLY A 69 0.62 -22.68 -25.00
C GLY A 69 0.93 -23.87 -25.90
N GLY A 70 0.07 -24.89 -25.87
CA GLY A 70 0.15 -26.07 -26.73
C GLY A 70 -0.94 -27.08 -26.40
N HIS A 71 -0.82 -28.29 -26.93
CA HIS A 71 -1.84 -29.33 -26.69
C HIS A 71 -1.79 -29.80 -25.23
N ALA A 72 -2.94 -29.81 -24.55
CA ALA A 72 -3.01 -30.14 -23.12
C ALA A 72 -2.49 -31.55 -22.76
N ALA A 73 -2.56 -32.49 -23.70
CA ALA A 73 -2.01 -33.84 -23.53
C ALA A 73 -0.49 -33.94 -23.76
N LEU A 74 0.17 -32.85 -24.18
CA LEU A 74 1.62 -32.78 -24.46
C LEU A 74 2.29 -31.68 -23.61
N PRO A 75 2.22 -31.75 -22.28
CA PRO A 75 2.72 -30.67 -21.39
C PRO A 75 4.23 -30.45 -21.51
N HIS A 76 5.00 -31.44 -21.97
CA HIS A 76 6.44 -31.29 -22.22
C HIS A 76 6.76 -30.36 -23.42
N GLN A 77 5.76 -29.97 -24.21
CA GLN A 77 5.88 -29.00 -25.30
C GLN A 77 5.36 -27.61 -24.92
N THR A 78 4.89 -27.43 -23.68
CA THR A 78 4.32 -26.17 -23.18
C THR A 78 5.18 -25.60 -22.05
N VAL A 79 4.95 -24.31 -21.75
CA VAL A 79 5.42 -23.68 -20.52
C VAL A 79 4.19 -23.21 -19.78
N ASP A 80 3.83 -23.92 -18.70
CA ASP A 80 2.59 -23.67 -17.97
C ASP A 80 2.74 -22.47 -17.01
N PRO A 81 2.08 -21.33 -17.29
CA PRO A 81 2.13 -20.17 -16.41
C PRO A 81 1.31 -20.39 -15.12
N LEU A 82 0.35 -21.31 -15.07
CA LEU A 82 -0.49 -21.54 -13.88
C LEU A 82 0.33 -22.19 -12.76
N LEU A 83 1.11 -23.22 -13.09
CA LEU A 83 1.99 -23.87 -12.13
C LEU A 83 3.05 -22.89 -11.61
N ALA A 84 3.68 -22.12 -12.51
CA ALA A 84 4.65 -21.08 -12.14
C ALA A 84 4.03 -20.02 -11.21
N THR A 85 2.84 -19.51 -11.55
CA THR A 85 2.12 -18.52 -10.73
C THR A 85 1.79 -19.06 -9.35
N SER A 86 1.35 -20.32 -9.27
CA SER A 86 1.01 -20.96 -7.98
C SER A 86 2.23 -21.04 -7.05
N LEU A 87 3.39 -21.41 -7.60
CA LEU A 87 4.64 -21.44 -6.85
C LEU A 87 5.10 -20.04 -6.42
N THR A 88 4.93 -19.03 -7.29
CA THR A 88 5.22 -17.63 -6.94
C THR A 88 4.36 -17.16 -5.77
N ILE A 89 3.05 -17.44 -5.77
CA ILE A 89 2.16 -17.07 -4.66
C ILE A 89 2.64 -17.67 -3.34
N LEU A 90 2.99 -18.97 -3.34
CA LEU A 90 3.50 -19.66 -2.15
C LEU A 90 4.85 -19.09 -1.69
N ALA A 91 5.75 -18.77 -2.62
CA ALA A 91 7.03 -18.14 -2.30
C ALA A 91 6.85 -16.76 -1.67
N LEU A 92 5.93 -15.94 -2.17
CA LEU A 92 5.65 -14.60 -1.61
C LEU A 92 5.16 -14.65 -0.15
N GLN A 93 4.45 -15.71 0.26
CA GLN A 93 4.04 -15.87 1.67
C GLN A 93 5.24 -16.09 2.62
N GLN A 94 6.39 -16.50 2.09
CA GLN A 94 7.60 -16.72 2.90
C GLN A 94 8.24 -15.39 3.33
N LEU A 95 8.08 -14.32 2.55
CA LEU A 95 8.63 -13.00 2.88
C LEU A 95 8.14 -12.55 4.26
N VAL A 96 6.82 -12.52 4.47
CA VAL A 96 6.24 -12.11 5.77
C VAL A 96 6.50 -13.15 6.85
N SER A 97 6.36 -14.44 6.52
CA SER A 97 6.39 -15.46 7.57
C SER A 97 7.80 -15.81 8.05
N ARG A 98 8.83 -15.71 7.19
CA ARG A 98 10.19 -16.22 7.45
C ARG A 98 11.31 -15.18 7.34
N GLU A 99 11.11 -14.10 6.58
CA GLU A 99 12.20 -13.12 6.33
C GLU A 99 12.03 -11.82 7.13
N VAL A 100 10.81 -11.49 7.54
CA VAL A 100 10.54 -10.33 8.40
C VAL A 100 10.60 -10.74 9.88
N ASP A 101 11.41 -10.05 10.67
CA ASP A 101 11.43 -10.20 12.13
C ASP A 101 10.09 -9.71 12.70
N PRO A 102 9.27 -10.58 13.31
CA PRO A 102 7.96 -10.20 13.85
C PRO A 102 8.05 -9.24 15.04
N LEU A 103 9.22 -9.10 15.67
CA LEU A 103 9.47 -8.19 16.78
C LEU A 103 10.10 -6.87 16.33
N HIS A 104 10.54 -6.77 15.08
CA HIS A 104 11.02 -5.52 14.52
C HIS A 104 9.82 -4.66 14.13
N SER A 105 9.37 -3.83 15.08
CA SER A 105 8.44 -2.74 14.79
C SER A 105 9.12 -1.78 13.81
N GLN A 106 8.46 -1.53 12.67
CA GLN A 106 8.76 -0.37 11.83
C GLN A 106 8.59 0.93 12.64
#